data_AF-A0A7K0ZBP8-F1
#
_entry.id   AF-A0A7K0ZBP8-F1
#
_cell.length_a   1.000
_cell.length_b   1.000
_cell.length_c   1.000
_cell.angle_alpha   90.00
_cell.angle_beta   90.00
_cell.angle_gamma   90.00
#
_symmetry.space_group_name_H-M   'P 1'
#
loop_
_entity.id
_entity.type
_entity.pdbx_description
1 polymer ?
#
loop_
_entity_poly.entity_id
_entity_poly.type
_entity_poly.pdbx_seq_one_letter_code
_entity_poly.pdbx_strand_id
1 'polypeptide(L)'
;MCGIIGILPRPSTRNVPTAESIEQLLAAAVNAGTDCTLIADALMAADQLLRGDAGIQALVGNASLLASITKSLNLIDAVADTEEARIDALHVDTATLDAEVARLSRVKDASWAIRRDRLRAADAVHVFAGTNAGASSLVGYFAIHQALSAIDRMEVRGRDSAGISVLVTSPSFAALSAELAGLMAGRVSDPLFTNTSVRHNGSTLVFVYKAAAEIGELGDNTKHMRDAVSADVLLRAALAIPDARVAVLGHTRWASVGIISEPNAHPVTGEEIEGDNHNVSVAVLNGDVDNHTELRERHRLHFAEPITTDAKVIPAIVDRGRTSGLDTQAAFLNAVTQFEGSVAIGYMTASDPNDMYLALFGSGQGLYIGLAEDRFIVASEPYGTVEETVHFVRLDGETPRDGGDPNSRGQVVRLSVEGAGTIAGITRLAYDGIEIPVTDSDVAVAEVTTRDIDRGDAPHFLLKEITEAPRSFRKTIRGRTLTVNGLLVPDLDTFTLPTSIKDRLASGSIKRIRVIGQGTAAVAGTSLIPVLASLLDSSIQVEALTSTELSGFAMSTDMSDMLVIAVSQSGTTTDTNRTVDLVA
;
A
#
# COMPACT_ATOMS: atom_id res chain seq x y z
N MET A 1 2.03 6.91 7.32
CA MET A 1 3.42 6.51 7.05
C MET A 1 3.92 7.34 5.88
N CYS A 2 5.22 7.33 5.62
CA CYS A 2 5.76 7.70 4.31
C CYS A 2 5.81 6.43 3.44
N GLY A 3 5.89 6.56 2.12
CA GLY A 3 5.89 5.38 1.27
C GLY A 3 5.80 5.66 -0.23
N ILE A 4 6.31 4.70 -0.99
CA ILE A 4 6.34 4.70 -2.45
C ILE A 4 4.99 4.22 -2.99
N ILE A 5 4.55 4.81 -4.10
CA ILE A 5 3.47 4.30 -4.95
C ILE A 5 3.95 4.21 -6.40
N GLY A 6 3.66 3.12 -7.09
CA GLY A 6 3.95 2.94 -8.51
C GLY A 6 2.77 2.29 -9.23
N ILE A 7 2.37 2.82 -10.38
CA ILE A 7 1.34 2.24 -11.24
C ILE A 7 1.94 2.02 -12.62
N LEU A 8 2.03 0.77 -13.04
CA LEU A 8 2.55 0.38 -14.37
C LEU A 8 1.49 -0.45 -15.10
N PRO A 9 0.60 0.18 -15.88
CA PRO A 9 -0.45 -0.50 -16.63
C PRO A 9 0.00 -0.90 -18.03
N ARG A 10 -0.56 -2.00 -18.54
CA ARG A 10 -0.51 -2.39 -19.95
C ARG A 10 -1.89 -2.23 -20.59
N PRO A 11 -1.98 -2.14 -21.93
CA PRO A 11 -3.28 -2.08 -22.60
C PRO A 11 -4.16 -3.26 -22.23
N SER A 12 -5.38 -2.98 -21.77
CA SER A 12 -6.30 -4.06 -21.39
C SER A 12 -6.74 -4.87 -22.61
N THR A 13 -6.84 -6.18 -22.39
CA THR A 13 -7.37 -7.13 -23.39
C THR A 13 -8.83 -7.49 -23.15
N ARG A 14 -9.41 -7.04 -22.03
CA ARG A 14 -10.79 -7.34 -21.67
C ARG A 14 -11.75 -6.37 -22.36
N ASN A 15 -12.83 -6.92 -22.92
CA ASN A 15 -13.92 -6.13 -23.48
C ASN A 15 -14.63 -5.35 -22.37
N VAL A 16 -15.05 -4.13 -22.69
CA VAL A 16 -15.89 -3.31 -21.80
C VAL A 16 -17.18 -4.08 -21.47
N PRO A 17 -17.47 -4.34 -20.17
CA PRO A 17 -18.68 -5.05 -19.78
C PRO A 17 -19.93 -4.23 -20.14
N THR A 18 -21.02 -4.92 -20.46
CA THR A 18 -22.30 -4.26 -20.75
C THR A 18 -23.02 -3.92 -19.45
N ALA A 19 -23.81 -2.84 -19.47
CA ALA A 19 -24.71 -2.51 -18.36
C ALA A 19 -25.59 -3.70 -17.97
N GLU A 20 -26.13 -4.42 -18.96
CA GLU A 20 -26.95 -5.61 -18.75
C GLU A 20 -26.22 -6.70 -17.95
N SER A 21 -24.97 -7.03 -18.29
CA SER A 21 -24.20 -8.05 -17.55
C SER A 21 -23.96 -7.68 -16.09
N ILE A 22 -23.75 -6.40 -15.80
CA ILE A 22 -23.53 -5.89 -14.44
C ILE A 22 -24.86 -5.92 -13.67
N GLU A 23 -25.93 -5.42 -14.28
CA GLU A 23 -27.26 -5.38 -13.68
C GLU A 23 -27.82 -6.78 -13.40
N GLN A 24 -27.54 -7.77 -14.24
CA GLN A 24 -27.92 -9.16 -14.00
C GLN A 24 -27.28 -9.74 -12.73
N LEU A 25 -25.99 -9.48 -12.50
CA LEU A 25 -25.29 -9.93 -11.27
C LEU A 25 -25.83 -9.23 -10.03
N LEU A 26 -26.07 -7.92 -10.11
CA LEU A 26 -26.66 -7.17 -9.00
C LEU A 26 -28.10 -7.59 -8.72
N ALA A 27 -28.89 -7.90 -9.74
CA ALA A 27 -30.22 -8.46 -9.59
C ALA A 27 -30.16 -9.85 -8.93
N ALA A 28 -29.18 -10.69 -9.28
CA ALA A 28 -28.97 -11.98 -8.62
C ALA A 28 -28.64 -11.80 -7.13
N ALA A 29 -27.79 -10.82 -6.78
CA ALA A 29 -27.48 -10.48 -5.39
C ALA A 29 -28.73 -10.03 -4.62
N VAL A 30 -29.56 -9.16 -5.20
CA VAL A 30 -30.83 -8.73 -4.58
C VAL A 30 -31.82 -9.90 -4.43
N ASN A 31 -31.93 -10.76 -5.43
CA ASN A 31 -32.85 -11.90 -5.43
C ASN A 31 -32.42 -13.03 -4.48
N ALA A 32 -31.17 -13.06 -4.03
CA ALA A 32 -30.67 -14.01 -3.03
C ALA A 32 -31.30 -13.81 -1.63
N GLY A 33 -32.04 -12.72 -1.40
CA GLY A 33 -32.76 -12.50 -0.15
C GLY A 33 -31.80 -12.27 1.01
N THR A 34 -31.71 -13.22 1.94
CA THR A 34 -30.82 -13.17 3.12
C THR A 34 -29.64 -14.15 3.03
N ASP A 35 -29.46 -14.87 1.91
CA ASP A 35 -28.34 -15.78 1.73
C ASP A 35 -27.04 -14.99 1.48
N CYS A 36 -26.29 -14.72 2.55
CA CYS A 36 -25.05 -13.96 2.49
C CYS A 36 -23.99 -14.57 1.56
N THR A 37 -24.01 -15.89 1.33
CA THR A 37 -23.04 -16.53 0.43
C THR A 37 -23.35 -16.16 -1.02
N LEU A 38 -24.61 -16.35 -1.44
CA LEU A 38 -25.05 -16.02 -2.79
C LEU A 38 -24.97 -14.52 -3.07
N ILE A 39 -25.29 -13.67 -2.09
CA ILE A 39 -25.12 -12.21 -2.20
C ILE A 39 -23.65 -11.87 -2.44
N ALA A 40 -22.75 -12.40 -1.61
CA ALA A 40 -21.32 -12.10 -1.70
C ALA A 40 -20.74 -12.56 -3.04
N ASP A 41 -21.05 -13.79 -3.49
CA ASP A 41 -20.54 -14.33 -4.74
C ASP A 41 -21.00 -13.49 -5.95
N ALA A 42 -22.27 -13.07 -5.98
CA ALA A 42 -22.81 -12.21 -7.03
C ALA A 42 -22.19 -10.80 -7.02
N LEU A 43 -21.99 -10.20 -5.85
CA LEU A 43 -21.31 -8.91 -5.71
C LEU A 43 -19.84 -9.00 -6.13
N MET A 44 -19.11 -10.04 -5.70
CA MET A 44 -17.71 -10.23 -6.07
C MET A 44 -17.56 -10.42 -7.59
N ALA A 45 -18.49 -11.14 -8.23
CA ALA A 45 -18.52 -11.25 -9.69
C ALA A 45 -18.79 -9.90 -10.36
N ALA A 46 -19.69 -9.07 -9.81
CA ALA A 46 -19.95 -7.73 -10.32
C ALA A 46 -18.74 -6.81 -10.15
N ASP A 47 -18.09 -6.81 -8.98
CA ASP A 47 -16.84 -6.09 -8.72
C ASP A 47 -15.76 -6.50 -9.71
N GLN A 48 -15.60 -7.80 -10.01
CA GLN A 48 -14.63 -8.27 -11.00
C GLN A 48 -14.88 -7.69 -12.40
N LEU A 49 -16.14 -7.52 -12.84
CA LEU A 49 -16.44 -6.84 -14.11
C LEU A 49 -16.06 -5.35 -14.06
N LEU A 50 -16.21 -4.72 -12.89
CA LEU A 50 -15.99 -3.28 -12.68
C LEU A 50 -14.53 -2.90 -12.38
N ARG A 51 -13.64 -3.87 -12.16
CA ARG A 51 -12.20 -3.63 -11.96
C ARG A 51 -11.52 -3.19 -13.26
N GLY A 52 -10.31 -2.64 -13.14
CA GLY A 52 -9.44 -2.35 -14.29
C GLY A 52 -10.00 -1.33 -15.29
N ASP A 53 -9.32 -1.22 -16.44
CA ASP A 53 -9.64 -0.22 -17.46
C ASP A 53 -11.02 -0.43 -18.08
N ALA A 54 -11.39 -1.67 -18.36
CA ALA A 54 -12.69 -1.99 -18.95
C ALA A 54 -13.85 -1.62 -18.00
N GLY A 55 -13.69 -1.81 -16.69
CA GLY A 55 -14.67 -1.39 -15.70
C GLY A 55 -14.83 0.13 -15.63
N ILE A 56 -13.71 0.87 -15.62
CA ILE A 56 -13.73 2.34 -15.66
C ILE A 56 -14.41 2.86 -16.93
N GLN A 57 -14.13 2.27 -18.09
CA GLN A 57 -14.78 2.64 -19.36
C GLN A 57 -16.29 2.36 -19.35
N ALA A 58 -16.75 1.33 -18.63
CA ALA A 58 -18.19 1.05 -18.50
C ALA A 58 -18.91 2.04 -17.58
N LEU A 59 -18.23 2.51 -16.52
CA LEU A 59 -18.81 3.36 -15.48
C LEU A 59 -18.77 4.85 -15.81
N VAL A 60 -17.64 5.36 -16.31
CA VAL A 60 -17.43 6.81 -16.46
C VAL A 60 -18.42 7.41 -17.45
N GLY A 61 -19.15 8.44 -17.00
CA GLY A 61 -20.17 9.11 -17.82
C GLY A 61 -21.50 8.35 -17.97
N ASN A 62 -21.63 7.15 -17.40
CA ASN A 62 -22.86 6.35 -17.48
C ASN A 62 -23.77 6.53 -16.25
N ALA A 63 -24.41 7.69 -16.15
CA ALA A 63 -25.25 8.04 -15.00
C ALA A 63 -26.39 7.04 -14.72
N SER A 64 -26.96 6.42 -15.77
CA SER A 64 -28.03 5.43 -15.62
C SER A 64 -27.53 4.16 -14.92
N LEU A 65 -26.37 3.65 -15.35
CA LEU A 65 -25.75 2.48 -14.74
C LEU A 65 -25.34 2.76 -13.29
N LEU A 66 -24.71 3.92 -13.03
CA LEU A 66 -24.31 4.33 -11.67
C LEU A 66 -25.52 4.37 -10.71
N ALA A 67 -26.65 4.92 -11.17
CA ALA A 67 -27.89 4.96 -10.40
C ALA A 67 -28.47 3.56 -10.15
N SER A 68 -28.43 2.68 -11.17
CA SER A 68 -28.88 1.29 -11.08
C SER A 68 -28.07 0.49 -10.06
N ILE A 69 -26.73 0.59 -10.13
CA ILE A 69 -25.81 -0.04 -9.17
C ILE A 69 -26.10 0.45 -7.76
N THR A 70 -26.16 1.77 -7.56
CA THR A 70 -26.40 2.39 -6.26
C THR A 70 -27.71 1.92 -5.64
N LYS A 71 -28.77 1.82 -6.44
CA LYS A 71 -30.08 1.31 -5.98
C LYS A 71 -30.00 -0.13 -5.48
N SER A 72 -29.33 -1.01 -6.23
CA SER A 72 -29.16 -2.41 -5.84
C SER A 72 -28.34 -2.55 -4.56
N LEU A 73 -27.24 -1.80 -4.45
CA LEU A 73 -26.40 -1.81 -3.25
C LEU A 73 -27.16 -1.31 -2.01
N ASN A 74 -28.03 -0.28 -2.14
CA ASN A 74 -28.85 0.19 -1.01
C ASN A 74 -29.80 -0.90 -0.47
N LEU A 75 -30.35 -1.75 -1.34
CA LEU A 75 -31.19 -2.88 -0.91
C LEU A 75 -30.36 -3.94 -0.19
N ILE A 76 -29.17 -4.23 -0.69
CA ILE A 76 -28.26 -5.23 -0.12
C ILE A 76 -27.70 -4.77 1.23
N ASP A 77 -27.34 -3.49 1.36
CA ASP A 77 -26.85 -2.92 2.62
C ASP A 77 -27.93 -3.02 3.72
N ALA A 78 -29.20 -2.79 3.38
CA ALA A 78 -30.31 -2.96 4.32
C ALA A 78 -30.51 -4.42 4.78
N VAL A 79 -30.27 -5.40 3.88
CA VAL A 79 -30.24 -6.82 4.25
C VAL A 79 -29.05 -7.10 5.17
N ALA A 80 -27.86 -6.60 4.84
CA ALA A 80 -26.66 -6.81 5.63
C ALA A 80 -26.78 -6.24 7.05
N ASP A 81 -27.45 -5.09 7.22
CA ASP A 81 -27.74 -4.50 8.53
C ASP A 81 -28.73 -5.36 9.34
N THR A 82 -29.74 -5.91 8.66
CA THR A 82 -30.71 -6.82 9.29
C THR A 82 -30.03 -8.13 9.74
N GLU A 83 -29.16 -8.69 8.91
CA GLU A 83 -28.38 -9.89 9.24
C GLU A 83 -27.36 -9.62 10.35
N GLU A 84 -26.73 -8.44 10.42
CA GLU A 84 -25.88 -8.08 11.55
C GLU A 84 -26.67 -8.09 12.86
N ALA A 85 -27.85 -7.49 12.89
CA ALA A 85 -28.71 -7.49 14.07
C ALA A 85 -29.17 -8.91 14.45
N ARG A 86 -29.44 -9.77 13.47
CA ARG A 86 -29.77 -11.19 13.71
C ARG A 86 -28.59 -11.94 14.33
N ILE A 87 -27.39 -11.79 13.76
CA ILE A 87 -26.15 -12.42 14.24
C ILE A 87 -25.83 -11.95 15.66
N ASP A 88 -26.00 -10.66 15.96
CA ASP A 88 -25.81 -10.10 17.29
C ASP A 88 -26.76 -10.69 18.34
N ALA A 89 -27.94 -11.17 17.92
CA ALA A 89 -28.93 -11.82 18.77
C ALA A 89 -28.78 -13.35 18.84
N LEU A 90 -27.88 -13.96 18.06
CA LEU A 90 -27.66 -15.40 18.09
C LEU A 90 -27.01 -15.85 19.41
N HIS A 91 -27.51 -16.96 19.93
CA HIS A 91 -26.96 -17.64 21.11
C HIS A 91 -26.49 -19.04 20.67
N VAL A 92 -25.37 -19.08 19.95
CA VAL A 92 -24.75 -20.29 19.39
C VAL A 92 -23.29 -20.37 19.82
N ASP A 93 -22.64 -21.50 19.55
CA ASP A 93 -21.21 -21.68 19.81
C ASP A 93 -20.34 -20.72 18.98
N THR A 94 -19.11 -20.48 19.44
CA THR A 94 -18.15 -19.55 18.82
C THR A 94 -17.90 -19.85 17.35
N ALA A 95 -17.71 -21.12 17.00
CA ALA A 95 -17.37 -21.52 15.63
C ALA A 95 -18.52 -21.23 14.66
N THR A 96 -19.77 -21.50 15.07
CA THR A 96 -20.96 -21.15 14.29
C THR A 96 -21.08 -19.63 14.12
N LEU A 97 -20.86 -18.86 15.20
CA LEU A 97 -20.97 -17.41 15.16
C LEU A 97 -19.91 -16.77 14.26
N ASP A 98 -18.66 -17.23 14.35
CA ASP A 98 -17.55 -16.76 13.52
C ASP A 98 -17.82 -17.05 12.03
N ALA A 99 -18.40 -18.21 11.71
CA ALA A 99 -18.77 -18.55 10.34
C ALA A 99 -19.88 -17.63 9.79
N GLU A 100 -20.88 -17.27 10.60
CA GLU A 100 -21.92 -16.30 10.23
C GLU A 100 -21.35 -14.89 10.02
N VAL A 101 -20.49 -14.42 10.94
CA VAL A 101 -19.80 -13.13 10.83
C VAL A 101 -18.92 -13.07 9.59
N ALA A 102 -18.18 -14.14 9.28
CA ALA A 102 -17.34 -14.22 8.09
C ALA A 102 -18.18 -14.13 6.80
N ARG A 103 -19.32 -14.83 6.72
CA ARG A 103 -20.25 -14.73 5.58
C ARG A 103 -20.77 -13.31 5.39
N LEU A 104 -21.22 -12.67 6.47
CA LEU A 104 -21.70 -11.29 6.41
C LEU A 104 -20.59 -10.30 6.05
N SER A 105 -19.36 -10.52 6.54
CA SER A 105 -18.22 -9.66 6.20
C SER A 105 -18.00 -9.63 4.69
N ARG A 106 -18.02 -10.80 4.02
CA ARG A 106 -17.85 -10.90 2.56
C ARG A 106 -18.88 -10.06 1.80
N VAL A 107 -20.14 -10.04 2.23
CA VAL A 107 -21.19 -9.19 1.62
C VAL A 107 -20.83 -7.71 1.75
N LYS A 108 -20.50 -7.29 2.98
CA LYS A 108 -20.18 -5.89 3.27
C LYS A 108 -18.89 -5.45 2.58
N ASP A 109 -17.90 -6.34 2.45
CA ASP A 109 -16.63 -6.07 1.75
C ASP A 109 -16.85 -5.92 0.25
N ALA A 110 -17.64 -6.81 -0.36
CA ALA A 110 -17.96 -6.74 -1.78
C ALA A 110 -18.85 -5.52 -2.13
N SER A 111 -19.85 -5.21 -1.29
CA SER A 111 -20.67 -3.99 -1.43
C SER A 111 -19.80 -2.73 -1.31
N TRP A 112 -18.89 -2.72 -0.33
CA TRP A 112 -17.93 -1.64 -0.14
C TRP A 112 -17.01 -1.46 -1.35
N ALA A 113 -16.41 -2.54 -1.86
CA ALA A 113 -15.53 -2.49 -3.02
C ALA A 113 -16.23 -1.84 -4.23
N ILE A 114 -17.46 -2.24 -4.53
CA ILE A 114 -18.22 -1.62 -5.62
C ILE A 114 -18.47 -0.13 -5.31
N ARG A 115 -19.03 0.18 -4.14
CA ARG A 115 -19.50 1.53 -3.81
C ARG A 115 -18.37 2.54 -3.62
N ARG A 116 -17.35 2.18 -2.86
CA ARG A 116 -16.32 3.08 -2.33
C ARG A 116 -15.00 2.98 -3.10
N ASP A 117 -14.77 1.89 -3.82
CA ASP A 117 -13.61 1.78 -4.70
C ASP A 117 -14.02 2.00 -6.16
N ARG A 118 -14.91 1.17 -6.74
CA ARG A 118 -15.26 1.27 -8.18
C ARG A 118 -15.99 2.57 -8.55
N LEU A 119 -17.13 2.85 -7.90
CA LEU A 119 -17.93 4.02 -8.25
C LEU A 119 -17.19 5.33 -7.94
N ARG A 120 -16.49 5.39 -6.79
CA ARG A 120 -15.66 6.55 -6.42
C ARG A 120 -14.53 6.79 -7.41
N ALA A 121 -13.87 5.74 -7.88
CA ALA A 121 -12.84 5.85 -8.91
C ALA A 121 -13.42 6.38 -10.23
N ALA A 122 -14.57 5.86 -10.66
CA ALA A 122 -15.26 6.34 -11.86
C ALA A 122 -15.64 7.84 -11.75
N ASP A 123 -16.17 8.27 -10.61
CA ASP A 123 -16.50 9.68 -10.38
C ASP A 123 -15.26 10.57 -10.42
N ALA A 124 -14.17 10.15 -9.75
CA ALA A 124 -12.93 10.90 -9.74
C ALA A 124 -12.27 10.97 -11.13
N VAL A 125 -12.27 9.87 -11.88
CA VAL A 125 -11.78 9.84 -13.27
C VAL A 125 -12.64 10.73 -14.17
N HIS A 126 -13.97 10.74 -13.97
CA HIS A 126 -14.85 11.63 -14.71
C HIS A 126 -14.53 13.11 -14.47
N VAL A 127 -14.25 13.49 -13.21
CA VAL A 127 -13.83 14.85 -12.84
C VAL A 127 -12.52 15.25 -13.54
N PHE A 128 -11.53 14.35 -13.59
CA PHE A 128 -10.26 14.64 -14.26
C PHE A 128 -10.39 14.72 -15.78
N ALA A 129 -10.99 13.69 -16.38
CA ALA A 129 -11.03 13.48 -17.82
C ALA A 129 -12.02 14.42 -18.52
N GLY A 130 -13.08 14.81 -17.82
CA GLY A 130 -14.17 15.60 -18.38
C GLY A 130 -15.11 14.77 -19.25
N THR A 131 -16.06 15.45 -19.89
CA THR A 131 -17.07 14.83 -20.76
C THR A 131 -16.46 14.33 -22.08
N ASN A 132 -16.90 13.17 -22.56
CA ASN A 132 -16.48 12.57 -23.84
C ASN A 132 -14.98 12.24 -23.93
N ALA A 133 -14.32 12.01 -22.81
CA ALA A 133 -12.93 11.56 -22.80
C ALA A 133 -12.77 10.22 -23.53
N GLY A 134 -11.73 10.11 -24.35
CA GLY A 134 -11.38 8.86 -25.05
C GLY A 134 -10.80 7.81 -24.09
N ALA A 135 -10.72 6.56 -24.56
CA ALA A 135 -10.25 5.42 -23.75
C ALA A 135 -8.88 5.68 -23.09
N SER A 136 -7.89 6.13 -23.84
CA SER A 136 -6.54 6.41 -23.33
C SER A 136 -6.50 7.50 -22.26
N SER A 137 -7.41 8.48 -22.37
CA SER A 137 -7.58 9.50 -21.34
C SER A 137 -8.17 8.91 -20.06
N LEU A 138 -9.21 8.08 -20.17
CA LEU A 138 -9.82 7.41 -19.02
C LEU A 138 -8.82 6.51 -18.30
N VAL A 139 -8.06 5.70 -19.04
CA VAL A 139 -7.02 4.81 -18.50
C VAL A 139 -5.90 5.61 -17.83
N GLY A 140 -5.43 6.68 -18.47
CA GLY A 140 -4.39 7.54 -17.91
C GLY A 140 -4.80 8.22 -16.61
N TYR A 141 -6.00 8.81 -16.57
CA TYR A 141 -6.52 9.42 -15.35
C TYR A 141 -6.88 8.39 -14.28
N PHE A 142 -7.22 7.16 -14.65
CA PHE A 142 -7.40 6.07 -13.68
C PHE A 142 -6.09 5.70 -13.00
N ALA A 143 -4.97 5.58 -13.74
CA ALA A 143 -3.65 5.34 -13.14
C ALA A 143 -3.25 6.46 -12.17
N ILE A 144 -3.52 7.73 -12.53
CA ILE A 144 -3.28 8.88 -11.65
C ILE A 144 -4.17 8.82 -10.40
N HIS A 145 -5.46 8.51 -10.58
CA HIS A 145 -6.39 8.35 -9.47
C HIS A 145 -5.93 7.27 -8.49
N GLN A 146 -5.53 6.10 -8.99
CA GLN A 146 -5.04 4.98 -8.19
C GLN A 146 -3.83 5.39 -7.35
N ALA A 147 -2.86 6.09 -7.96
CA ALA A 147 -1.69 6.55 -7.23
C ALA A 147 -2.07 7.51 -6.08
N LEU A 148 -2.93 8.50 -6.36
CA LEU A 148 -3.38 9.46 -5.35
C LEU A 148 -4.24 8.79 -4.25
N SER A 149 -5.06 7.83 -4.64
CA SER A 149 -5.91 7.03 -3.75
C SER A 149 -5.08 6.14 -2.81
N ALA A 150 -4.00 5.54 -3.31
CA ALA A 150 -3.05 4.80 -2.48
C ALA A 150 -2.29 5.73 -1.52
N ILE A 151 -1.89 6.93 -1.98
CA ILE A 151 -1.29 7.94 -1.09
C ILE A 151 -2.25 8.32 0.04
N ASP A 152 -3.54 8.54 -0.26
CA ASP A 152 -4.56 8.86 0.77
C ASP A 152 -4.61 7.82 1.90
N ARG A 153 -4.35 6.54 1.59
CA ARG A 153 -4.35 5.44 2.57
C ARG A 153 -3.03 5.27 3.29
N MET A 154 -1.91 5.57 2.63
CA MET A 154 -0.57 5.46 3.22
C MET A 154 -0.22 6.68 4.08
N GLU A 155 -0.74 7.87 3.76
CA GLU A 155 -0.55 9.09 4.53
C GLU A 155 -1.34 9.02 5.85
N VAL A 156 -0.68 9.28 6.99
CA VAL A 156 -1.33 9.20 8.32
C VAL A 156 -1.22 10.49 9.15
N ARG A 157 -0.61 11.54 8.58
CA ARG A 157 -0.29 12.78 9.31
C ARG A 157 -0.88 14.04 8.67
N GLY A 158 -1.03 14.10 7.35
CA GLY A 158 -1.61 15.27 6.68
C GLY A 158 -0.69 16.48 6.55
N ARG A 159 0.60 16.31 6.83
CA ARG A 159 1.64 17.35 6.77
C ARG A 159 2.92 16.72 6.26
N ASP A 160 3.90 17.55 5.92
CA ASP A 160 5.14 17.24 5.21
C ASP A 160 5.00 17.44 3.69
N SER A 161 5.16 16.41 2.87
CA SER A 161 5.13 16.57 1.43
C SER A 161 4.73 15.28 0.72
N ALA A 162 4.11 15.41 -0.44
CA ALA A 162 3.82 14.29 -1.32
C ALA A 162 3.96 14.72 -2.78
N GLY A 163 4.17 13.75 -3.65
CA GLY A 163 4.25 14.01 -5.07
C GLY A 163 4.01 12.77 -5.91
N ILE A 164 3.58 13.01 -7.15
CA ILE A 164 3.51 11.99 -8.20
C ILE A 164 4.20 12.52 -9.45
N SER A 165 4.88 11.63 -10.15
CA SER A 165 5.33 11.82 -11.52
C SER A 165 4.43 11.00 -12.43
N VAL A 166 4.05 11.58 -13.57
CA VAL A 166 3.19 10.95 -14.57
C VAL A 166 3.96 10.93 -15.88
N LEU A 167 4.40 9.73 -16.30
CA LEU A 167 5.05 9.51 -17.59
C LEU A 167 3.97 9.21 -18.61
N VAL A 168 3.79 10.10 -19.58
CA VAL A 168 2.85 9.93 -20.70
C VAL A 168 3.64 9.65 -21.97
N THR A 169 3.44 8.47 -22.54
CA THR A 169 4.21 7.98 -23.70
C THR A 169 3.31 7.82 -24.91
N SER A 170 3.71 8.38 -26.04
CA SER A 170 3.10 8.16 -27.36
C SER A 170 4.16 8.40 -28.44
N PRO A 171 4.20 7.57 -29.51
CA PRO A 171 5.02 7.86 -30.70
C PRO A 171 4.85 9.28 -31.23
N SER A 172 3.66 9.88 -31.04
CA SER A 172 3.35 11.25 -31.47
C SER A 172 4.18 12.32 -30.75
N PHE A 173 4.74 12.03 -29.57
CA PHE A 173 5.56 12.99 -28.84
C PHE A 173 6.99 13.11 -29.37
N ALA A 174 7.46 12.20 -30.22
CA ALA A 174 8.77 12.30 -30.86
C ALA A 174 8.91 13.60 -31.69
N ALA A 175 7.79 14.11 -32.22
CA ALA A 175 7.70 15.41 -32.86
C ALA A 175 6.46 16.15 -32.31
N LEU A 176 6.65 16.92 -31.24
CA LEU A 176 5.56 17.65 -30.59
C LEU A 176 4.83 18.57 -31.56
N SER A 177 3.49 18.58 -31.48
CA SER A 177 2.67 19.57 -32.18
C SER A 177 2.97 20.97 -31.66
N ALA A 178 2.71 21.99 -32.48
CA ALA A 178 2.87 23.39 -32.05
C ALA A 178 2.00 23.73 -30.82
N GLU A 179 0.84 23.08 -30.69
CA GLU A 179 -0.04 23.20 -29.53
C GLU A 179 0.62 22.65 -28.27
N LEU A 180 1.09 21.40 -28.28
CA LEU A 180 1.73 20.78 -27.11
C LEU A 180 3.01 21.52 -26.73
N ALA A 181 3.84 21.90 -27.71
CA ALA A 181 5.04 22.69 -27.48
C ALA A 181 4.72 24.05 -26.85
N GLY A 182 3.64 24.71 -27.29
CA GLY A 182 3.16 25.97 -26.71
C GLY A 182 2.69 25.81 -25.26
N LEU A 183 1.93 24.75 -24.97
CA LEU A 183 1.43 24.46 -23.61
C LEU A 183 2.54 24.03 -22.63
N MET A 184 3.65 23.50 -23.15
CA MET A 184 4.84 23.15 -22.36
C MET A 184 5.76 24.33 -22.05
N ALA A 185 5.63 25.44 -22.78
CA ALA A 185 6.53 26.58 -22.65
C ALA A 185 6.57 27.11 -21.19
N GLY A 186 7.77 27.28 -20.66
CA GLY A 186 7.99 27.74 -19.28
C GLY A 186 7.91 26.67 -18.20
N ARG A 187 7.49 25.44 -18.53
CA ARG A 187 7.41 24.30 -17.58
C ARG A 187 8.59 23.33 -17.70
N VAL A 188 9.32 23.40 -18.82
CA VAL A 188 10.38 22.45 -19.20
C VAL A 188 11.75 22.69 -18.57
N SER A 189 11.95 23.88 -18.00
CA SER A 189 13.27 24.36 -17.60
C SER A 189 13.34 24.77 -16.12
N ASP A 190 12.38 24.37 -15.29
CA ASP A 190 12.44 24.61 -13.84
C ASP A 190 13.50 23.70 -13.20
N PRO A 191 14.67 24.20 -12.80
CA PRO A 191 15.75 23.37 -12.27
C PRO A 191 15.41 22.72 -10.92
N LEU A 192 14.33 23.16 -10.26
CA LEU A 192 13.89 22.64 -8.98
C LEU A 192 12.91 21.47 -9.10
N PHE A 193 12.38 21.24 -10.31
CA PHE A 193 11.38 20.20 -10.59
C PHE A 193 10.20 20.25 -9.60
N THR A 194 9.68 21.46 -9.41
CA THR A 194 8.57 21.79 -8.49
C THR A 194 7.21 21.46 -9.12
N ASN A 195 6.12 21.70 -8.37
CA ASN A 195 4.78 21.36 -8.82
C ASN A 195 4.49 21.89 -10.24
N THR A 196 3.88 21.05 -11.09
CA THR A 196 3.56 21.32 -12.50
C THR A 196 4.75 21.41 -13.45
N SER A 197 5.98 21.14 -13.01
CA SER A 197 7.11 20.93 -13.93
C SER A 197 6.83 19.83 -14.94
N VAL A 198 7.40 19.99 -16.14
CA VAL A 198 7.33 18.99 -17.22
C VAL A 198 8.73 18.73 -17.75
N ARG A 199 8.99 17.51 -18.21
CA ARG A 199 10.16 17.18 -19.03
C ARG A 199 9.73 16.39 -20.25
N HIS A 200 10.56 16.40 -21.29
CA HIS A 200 10.30 15.69 -22.53
C HIS A 200 11.57 15.04 -23.03
N ASN A 201 11.48 13.76 -23.37
CA ASN A 201 12.55 13.04 -24.03
C ASN A 201 11.95 12.02 -25.00
N GLY A 202 12.28 12.15 -26.28
CA GLY A 202 11.78 11.29 -27.35
C GLY A 202 10.25 11.24 -27.38
N SER A 203 9.70 10.06 -27.13
CA SER A 203 8.26 9.79 -27.19
C SER A 203 7.55 9.92 -25.84
N THR A 204 8.19 10.55 -24.84
CA THR A 204 7.68 10.56 -23.46
C THR A 204 7.70 11.95 -22.85
N LEU A 205 6.55 12.37 -22.32
CA LEU A 205 6.38 13.54 -21.46
C LEU A 205 6.36 13.10 -20.00
N VAL A 206 7.07 13.81 -19.12
CA VAL A 206 7.11 13.52 -17.68
C VAL A 206 6.57 14.73 -16.94
N PHE A 207 5.39 14.59 -16.37
CA PHE A 207 4.75 15.61 -15.53
C PHE A 207 5.09 15.33 -14.08
N VAL A 208 5.12 16.36 -13.25
CA VAL A 208 5.19 16.19 -11.79
C VAL A 208 4.16 17.06 -11.09
N TYR A 209 3.50 16.50 -10.09
CA TYR A 209 2.57 17.18 -9.21
C TYR A 209 3.06 16.99 -7.79
N LYS A 210 3.23 18.09 -7.05
CA LYS A 210 3.83 18.08 -5.72
C LYS A 210 3.04 18.99 -4.79
N ALA A 211 3.02 18.62 -3.52
CA ALA A 211 2.56 19.45 -2.44
C ALA A 211 3.58 19.36 -1.29
N ALA A 212 3.81 20.48 -0.61
CA ALA A 212 4.60 20.53 0.60
C ALA A 212 3.98 21.54 1.58
N ALA A 213 3.70 21.09 2.80
CA ALA A 213 3.12 21.88 3.87
C ALA A 213 3.67 21.43 5.22
N GLU A 214 4.31 22.33 5.97
CA GLU A 214 4.83 22.02 7.32
C GLU A 214 3.69 21.70 8.32
N ILE A 215 2.51 22.29 8.08
CA ILE A 215 1.29 22.12 8.86
C ILE A 215 0.15 21.90 7.86
N GLY A 216 -0.67 20.87 8.08
CA GLY A 216 -1.80 20.53 7.25
C GLY A 216 -2.67 19.45 7.89
N GLU A 217 -3.73 19.08 7.19
CA GLU A 217 -4.66 18.01 7.54
C GLU A 217 -4.55 16.83 6.58
N LEU A 218 -5.00 15.66 7.06
CA LEU A 218 -4.98 14.42 6.29
C LEU A 218 -5.82 14.55 5.02
N GLY A 219 -5.15 14.49 3.86
CA GLY A 219 -5.73 14.65 2.53
C GLY A 219 -5.43 15.99 1.87
N ASP A 220 -4.79 16.95 2.55
CA ASP A 220 -4.49 18.27 1.95
C ASP A 220 -3.50 18.16 0.78
N ASN A 221 -2.44 17.36 0.96
CA ASN A 221 -1.42 17.14 -0.07
C ASN A 221 -2.01 16.52 -1.34
N THR A 222 -2.79 15.44 -1.19
CA THR A 222 -3.43 14.78 -2.33
C THR A 222 -4.51 15.66 -2.92
N LYS A 223 -5.28 16.41 -2.14
CA LYS A 223 -6.23 17.41 -2.65
C LYS A 223 -5.52 18.45 -3.53
N HIS A 224 -4.41 19.01 -3.06
CA HIS A 224 -3.61 19.97 -3.85
C HIS A 224 -3.16 19.35 -5.19
N MET A 225 -2.64 18.13 -5.16
CA MET A 225 -2.24 17.42 -6.38
C MET A 225 -3.42 17.11 -7.30
N ARG A 226 -4.59 16.73 -6.76
CA ARG A 226 -5.83 16.51 -7.53
C ARG A 226 -6.28 17.80 -8.21
N ASP A 227 -6.23 18.94 -7.51
CA ASP A 227 -6.57 20.25 -8.07
C ASP A 227 -5.62 20.63 -9.22
N ALA A 228 -4.31 20.39 -9.06
CA ALA A 228 -3.31 20.64 -10.09
C ALA A 228 -3.50 19.74 -11.32
N VAL A 229 -3.74 18.44 -11.13
CA VAL A 229 -4.05 17.49 -12.23
C VAL A 229 -5.31 17.91 -12.98
N SER A 230 -6.37 18.26 -12.27
CA SER A 230 -7.65 18.70 -12.86
C SER A 230 -7.51 19.97 -13.71
N ALA A 231 -6.61 20.87 -13.32
CA ALA A 231 -6.36 22.15 -13.98
C ALA A 231 -5.36 22.08 -15.15
N ASP A 232 -4.63 20.96 -15.30
CA ASP A 232 -3.54 20.86 -16.27
C ASP A 232 -4.05 20.57 -17.70
N VAL A 233 -4.16 21.64 -18.49
CA VAL A 233 -4.55 21.60 -19.90
C VAL A 233 -3.57 20.83 -20.79
N LEU A 234 -2.27 20.83 -20.46
CA LEU A 234 -1.26 20.09 -21.22
C LEU A 234 -1.41 18.59 -20.97
N LEU A 235 -1.57 18.18 -19.71
CA LEU A 235 -1.82 16.78 -19.39
C LEU A 235 -3.08 16.28 -20.10
N ARG A 236 -4.16 17.07 -20.08
CA ARG A 236 -5.40 16.74 -20.79
C ARG A 236 -5.18 16.58 -22.29
N ALA A 237 -4.44 17.49 -22.93
CA ALA A 237 -4.12 17.39 -24.35
C ALA A 237 -3.26 16.16 -24.68
N ALA A 238 -2.27 15.85 -23.83
CA ALA A 238 -1.41 14.68 -24.00
C ALA A 238 -2.18 13.36 -23.86
N LEU A 239 -3.07 13.26 -22.87
CA LEU A 239 -3.89 12.07 -22.62
C LEU A 239 -5.04 11.90 -23.63
N ALA A 240 -5.41 12.95 -24.37
CA ALA A 240 -6.38 12.86 -25.45
C ALA A 240 -5.85 12.14 -26.69
N ILE A 241 -4.53 11.92 -26.78
CA ILE A 241 -3.94 11.18 -27.89
C ILE A 241 -4.34 9.69 -27.79
N PRO A 242 -4.90 9.09 -28.85
CA PRO A 242 -5.47 7.74 -28.80
C PRO A 242 -4.51 6.62 -28.38
N ASP A 243 -3.20 6.78 -28.56
CA ASP A 243 -2.18 5.78 -28.19
C ASP A 243 -1.33 6.19 -26.97
N ALA A 244 -1.76 7.22 -26.24
CA ALA A 244 -1.11 7.64 -25.00
C ALA A 244 -1.17 6.53 -23.94
N ARG A 245 -0.01 6.17 -23.39
CA ARG A 245 0.14 5.25 -22.26
C ARG A 245 0.69 6.00 -21.06
N VAL A 246 0.24 5.62 -19.87
CA VAL A 246 0.60 6.30 -18.63
C VAL A 246 1.26 5.33 -17.66
N ALA A 247 2.37 5.76 -17.06
CA ALA A 247 2.91 5.16 -15.86
C ALA A 247 3.05 6.23 -14.78
N VAL A 248 2.89 5.85 -13.51
CA VAL A 248 2.93 6.78 -12.38
C VAL A 248 3.92 6.27 -11.35
N LEU A 249 4.78 7.15 -10.85
CA LEU A 249 5.64 6.90 -9.70
C LEU A 249 5.50 8.06 -8.73
N GLY A 250 5.21 7.77 -7.47
CA GLY A 250 4.92 8.78 -6.47
C GLY A 250 5.38 8.38 -5.08
N HIS A 251 5.22 9.32 -4.16
CA HIS A 251 5.67 9.18 -2.80
C HIS A 251 4.91 10.12 -1.87
N THR A 252 4.68 9.68 -0.63
CA THR A 252 4.38 10.56 0.50
C THR A 252 5.57 10.54 1.44
N ARG A 253 6.13 11.70 1.76
CA ARG A 253 7.44 11.85 2.39
C ARG A 253 7.31 12.17 3.87
N TRP A 254 8.27 11.65 4.63
CA TRP A 254 8.62 12.15 5.95
C TRP A 254 10.06 12.67 5.87
N ALA A 255 10.22 13.97 6.02
CA ALA A 255 11.48 14.68 5.84
C ALA A 255 12.48 14.31 6.94
N SER A 256 13.42 13.42 6.62
CA SER A 256 14.64 13.15 7.40
C SER A 256 15.80 14.04 6.95
N VAL A 257 16.12 14.02 5.65
CA VAL A 257 17.19 14.82 5.03
C VAL A 257 16.62 15.89 4.12
N GLY A 258 16.82 17.16 4.46
CA GLY A 258 16.31 18.33 3.72
C GLY A 258 14.92 18.78 4.16
N ILE A 259 14.71 20.10 4.19
CA ILE A 259 13.49 20.72 4.73
C ILE A 259 12.23 20.33 3.97
N ILE A 260 11.06 20.47 4.61
CA ILE A 260 9.76 20.32 3.97
C ILE A 260 9.59 21.42 2.92
N SER A 261 9.65 21.06 1.64
CA SER A 261 9.56 21.99 0.51
C SER A 261 9.35 21.22 -0.80
N GLU A 262 8.73 21.84 -1.80
CA GLU A 262 8.50 21.18 -3.11
C GLU A 262 9.79 20.69 -3.81
N PRO A 263 10.92 21.43 -3.78
CA PRO A 263 12.17 20.94 -4.38
C PRO A 263 12.71 19.67 -3.71
N ASN A 264 12.41 19.46 -2.43
CA ASN A 264 12.82 18.27 -1.67
C ASN A 264 11.74 17.17 -1.64
N ALA A 265 10.51 17.48 -2.06
CA ALA A 265 9.45 16.50 -2.21
C ALA A 265 9.76 15.57 -3.39
N HIS A 266 9.55 14.27 -3.17
CA HIS A 266 9.71 13.26 -4.21
C HIS A 266 8.45 13.21 -5.09
N PRO A 267 8.55 12.81 -6.37
CA PRO A 267 9.74 12.34 -7.07
C PRO A 267 10.78 13.42 -7.39
N VAL A 268 12.06 13.03 -7.42
CA VAL A 268 13.20 13.89 -7.83
C VAL A 268 13.77 13.43 -9.17
N THR A 269 14.39 14.32 -9.93
CA THR A 269 14.97 14.01 -11.26
C THR A 269 16.47 13.77 -11.23
N GLY A 270 17.06 13.20 -12.28
CA GLY A 270 18.52 13.05 -12.44
C GLY A 270 19.28 14.31 -12.89
N GLU A 271 18.60 15.46 -13.00
CA GLU A 271 19.20 16.71 -13.50
C GLU A 271 20.20 17.33 -12.53
N GLU A 272 21.32 17.80 -13.07
CA GLU A 272 22.43 18.46 -12.36
C GLU A 272 22.60 19.89 -12.89
N ILE A 273 23.06 20.83 -12.05
CA ILE A 273 23.56 22.12 -12.55
C ILE A 273 24.85 21.85 -13.32
N GLU A 274 25.01 22.50 -14.49
CA GLU A 274 26.21 22.39 -15.34
C GLU A 274 26.51 20.98 -15.88
N GLY A 275 25.58 20.02 -15.70
CA GLY A 275 25.68 18.68 -16.25
C GLY A 275 25.24 18.61 -17.71
N ASP A 276 25.90 17.77 -18.51
CA ASP A 276 25.52 17.45 -19.90
C ASP A 276 24.54 16.26 -19.98
N ASN A 277 23.80 16.01 -18.89
CA ASN A 277 22.87 14.90 -18.81
C ASN A 277 21.52 15.29 -19.45
N HIS A 278 21.19 14.65 -20.57
CA HIS A 278 19.90 14.80 -21.24
C HIS A 278 18.90 13.67 -20.90
N ASN A 279 19.27 12.75 -20.01
CA ASN A 279 18.33 11.75 -19.53
C ASN A 279 17.24 12.43 -18.70
N VAL A 280 16.00 11.98 -18.89
CA VAL A 280 14.86 12.39 -18.08
C VAL A 280 14.45 11.18 -17.27
N SER A 281 14.75 11.21 -15.98
CA SER A 281 14.45 10.15 -15.04
C SER A 281 13.79 10.73 -13.79
N VAL A 282 13.07 9.88 -13.08
CA VAL A 282 12.43 10.20 -11.81
C VAL A 282 12.71 9.09 -10.81
N ALA A 283 12.97 9.47 -9.56
CA ALA A 283 13.13 8.53 -8.47
C ALA A 283 12.38 8.98 -7.23
N VAL A 284 12.01 8.00 -6.41
CA VAL A 284 11.43 8.16 -5.08
C VAL A 284 12.21 7.30 -4.10
N LEU A 285 12.27 7.73 -2.85
CA LEU A 285 12.97 7.03 -1.78
C LEU A 285 12.11 7.04 -0.52
N ASN A 286 11.86 5.84 0.00
CA ASN A 286 11.41 5.68 1.38
C ASN A 286 12.58 5.11 2.19
N GLY A 287 12.92 5.75 3.31
CA GLY A 287 14.18 5.56 4.03
C GLY A 287 15.23 6.63 3.70
N ASP A 288 16.48 6.35 4.05
CA ASP A 288 17.59 7.32 3.99
C ASP A 288 18.81 6.69 3.30
N VAL A 289 19.44 7.45 2.40
CA VAL A 289 20.78 7.14 1.86
C VAL A 289 21.82 7.80 2.76
N ASP A 290 22.34 7.04 3.72
CA ASP A 290 23.21 7.54 4.79
C ASP A 290 24.50 8.16 4.23
N ASN A 291 25.06 7.56 3.17
CA ASN A 291 26.30 8.01 2.53
C ASN A 291 26.09 9.02 1.37
N HIS A 292 24.91 9.66 1.26
CA HIS A 292 24.61 10.57 0.14
C HIS A 292 25.61 11.73 -0.02
N THR A 293 26.15 12.27 1.08
CA THR A 293 27.14 13.37 1.02
C THR A 293 28.45 12.89 0.38
N GLU A 294 28.93 11.70 0.77
CA GLU A 294 30.10 11.08 0.17
C GLU A 294 29.87 10.80 -1.32
N LEU A 295 28.69 10.26 -1.67
CA LEU A 295 28.32 9.98 -3.06
C LEU A 295 28.31 11.26 -3.91
N ARG A 296 27.79 12.37 -3.38
CA ARG A 296 27.83 13.67 -4.06
C ARG A 296 29.24 14.13 -4.33
N GLU A 297 30.17 13.99 -3.38
CA GLU A 297 31.57 14.36 -3.57
C GLU A 297 32.29 13.43 -4.55
N ARG A 298 32.15 12.11 -4.35
CA ARG A 298 32.78 11.06 -5.16
C ARG A 298 32.40 11.19 -6.63
N HIS A 299 31.11 11.42 -6.91
CA HIS A 299 30.59 11.60 -8.26
C HIS A 299 30.60 13.06 -8.70
N ARG A 300 31.00 14.03 -7.87
CA ARG A 300 30.98 15.47 -8.20
C ARG A 300 29.60 15.94 -8.68
N LEU A 301 28.57 15.59 -7.93
CA LEU A 301 27.17 15.92 -8.24
C LEU A 301 26.83 17.32 -7.76
N HIS A 302 26.28 18.16 -8.64
CA HIS A 302 25.85 19.52 -8.33
C HIS A 302 24.36 19.66 -8.59
N PHE A 303 23.59 20.06 -7.58
CA PHE A 303 22.14 20.16 -7.66
C PHE A 303 21.70 21.60 -7.41
N ALA A 304 20.59 22.01 -8.02
CA ALA A 304 20.01 23.33 -7.82
C ALA A 304 19.61 23.56 -6.36
N GLU A 305 20.01 24.69 -5.79
CA GLU A 305 19.52 25.11 -4.47
C GLU A 305 18.03 25.48 -4.58
N PRO A 306 17.16 25.11 -3.61
CA PRO A 306 17.47 24.54 -2.29
C PRO A 306 17.30 23.00 -2.19
N ILE A 307 17.57 22.24 -3.27
CA ILE A 307 17.49 20.77 -3.23
C ILE A 307 18.60 20.24 -2.31
N THR A 308 18.18 19.57 -1.24
CA THR A 308 19.05 19.02 -0.19
C THR A 308 18.71 17.57 0.17
N THR A 309 17.59 17.02 -0.31
CA THR A 309 17.26 15.60 -0.10
C THR A 309 18.33 14.68 -0.68
N ASP A 310 18.70 13.70 0.13
CA ASP A 310 19.53 12.55 -0.20
C ASP A 310 19.04 11.79 -1.44
N ALA A 311 17.73 11.62 -1.61
CA ALA A 311 17.13 10.92 -2.74
C ALA A 311 17.59 11.42 -4.12
N LYS A 312 18.04 12.69 -4.23
CA LYS A 312 18.51 13.29 -5.48
C LYS A 312 19.76 12.59 -6.04
N VAL A 313 20.57 11.92 -5.21
CA VAL A 313 21.73 11.16 -5.70
C VAL A 313 21.33 9.94 -6.53
N ILE A 314 20.14 9.37 -6.27
CA ILE A 314 19.66 8.14 -6.91
C ILE A 314 19.56 8.32 -8.43
N PRO A 315 18.68 9.17 -8.97
CA PRO A 315 18.53 9.26 -10.42
C PRO A 315 19.77 9.86 -11.09
N ALA A 316 20.52 10.72 -10.39
CA ALA A 316 21.75 11.30 -10.93
C ALA A 316 22.84 10.24 -11.19
N ILE A 317 23.08 9.33 -10.24
CA ILE A 317 24.08 8.26 -10.39
C ILE A 317 23.62 7.23 -11.43
N VAL A 318 22.33 6.86 -11.42
CA VAL A 318 21.76 5.96 -12.44
C VAL A 318 21.94 6.54 -13.84
N ASP A 319 21.59 7.82 -14.03
CA ASP A 319 21.69 8.47 -15.34
C ASP A 319 23.15 8.60 -15.81
N ARG A 320 24.12 8.82 -14.90
CA ARG A 320 25.54 8.79 -15.26
C ARG A 320 26.02 7.41 -15.70
N GLY A 321 25.54 6.35 -15.04
CA GLY A 321 25.80 4.97 -15.47
C GLY A 321 25.30 4.72 -16.89
N ARG A 322 24.10 5.21 -17.20
CA ARG A 322 23.49 5.11 -18.54
C ARG A 322 24.25 5.91 -19.59
N THR A 323 24.63 7.15 -19.29
CA THR A 323 25.46 7.99 -20.17
C THR A 323 26.82 7.35 -20.43
N SER A 324 27.32 6.53 -19.50
CA SER A 324 28.56 5.75 -19.65
C SER A 324 28.37 4.44 -20.45
N GLY A 325 27.16 4.17 -20.95
CA GLY A 325 26.87 3.04 -21.84
C GLY A 325 26.24 1.81 -21.17
N LEU A 326 25.93 1.86 -19.87
CA LEU A 326 25.15 0.80 -19.23
C LEU A 326 23.69 0.86 -19.69
N ASP A 327 23.04 -0.30 -19.82
CA ASP A 327 21.59 -0.34 -19.94
C ASP A 327 20.93 0.12 -18.62
N THR A 328 19.63 0.43 -18.66
CA THR A 328 18.91 0.96 -17.50
C THR A 328 19.00 0.05 -16.28
N GLN A 329 18.84 -1.27 -16.45
CA GLN A 329 18.81 -2.23 -15.35
C GLN A 329 20.19 -2.34 -14.69
N ALA A 330 21.25 -2.43 -15.51
CA ALA A 330 22.63 -2.48 -15.06
C ALA A 330 23.05 -1.18 -14.38
N ALA A 331 22.65 -0.02 -14.93
CA ALA A 331 22.90 1.28 -14.31
C ALA A 331 22.17 1.43 -12.97
N PHE A 332 20.93 0.95 -12.89
CA PHE A 332 20.17 0.96 -11.64
C PHE A 332 20.81 0.08 -10.58
N LEU A 333 21.13 -1.18 -10.90
CA LEU A 333 21.85 -2.10 -10.01
C LEU A 333 23.19 -1.52 -9.55
N ASN A 334 23.97 -0.96 -10.49
CA ASN A 334 25.25 -0.34 -10.17
C ASN A 334 25.12 0.87 -9.22
N ALA A 335 24.06 1.67 -9.35
CA ALA A 335 23.82 2.79 -8.46
C ALA A 335 23.42 2.32 -7.05
N VAL A 336 22.40 1.46 -6.94
CA VAL A 336 21.83 1.07 -5.64
C VAL A 336 22.79 0.27 -4.76
N THR A 337 23.73 -0.46 -5.37
CA THR A 337 24.80 -1.20 -4.65
C THR A 337 25.84 -0.29 -4.00
N GLN A 338 25.84 1.01 -4.31
CA GLN A 338 26.72 2.00 -3.67
C GLN A 338 26.07 2.68 -2.46
N PHE A 339 24.77 2.46 -2.23
CA PHE A 339 24.01 3.17 -1.20
C PHE A 339 24.10 2.44 0.14
N GLU A 340 24.39 3.19 1.19
CA GLU A 340 24.35 2.72 2.57
C GLU A 340 23.08 3.23 3.26
N GLY A 341 22.55 2.45 4.21
CA GLY A 341 21.36 2.78 4.97
C GLY A 341 20.25 1.72 4.82
N SER A 342 19.01 2.12 5.09
CA SER A 342 17.83 1.30 4.82
C SER A 342 16.94 2.03 3.82
N VAL A 343 16.83 1.47 2.62
CA VAL A 343 16.26 2.15 1.47
C VAL A 343 15.26 1.26 0.75
N ALA A 344 14.12 1.85 0.42
CA ALA A 344 13.20 1.40 -0.61
C ALA A 344 13.20 2.45 -1.71
N ILE A 345 13.49 2.05 -2.95
CA ILE A 345 13.69 2.96 -4.08
C ILE A 345 12.74 2.57 -5.21
N GLY A 346 12.15 3.56 -5.84
CA GLY A 346 11.51 3.43 -7.14
C GLY A 346 12.17 4.34 -8.16
N TYR A 347 12.39 3.87 -9.38
CA TYR A 347 13.01 4.62 -10.47
C TYR A 347 12.30 4.34 -11.79
N MET A 348 12.10 5.39 -12.58
CA MET A 348 11.60 5.32 -13.96
C MET A 348 12.34 6.32 -14.85
N THR A 349 12.34 6.07 -16.15
CA THR A 349 12.97 6.96 -17.14
C THR A 349 12.11 7.13 -18.38
N ALA A 350 12.14 8.33 -18.95
CA ALA A 350 11.41 8.69 -20.15
C ALA A 350 11.88 7.90 -21.39
N SER A 351 13.14 7.46 -21.39
CA SER A 351 13.75 6.69 -22.48
C SER A 351 13.43 5.19 -22.43
N ASP A 352 12.98 4.69 -21.28
CA ASP A 352 12.52 3.32 -21.08
C ASP A 352 11.23 3.30 -20.25
N PRO A 353 10.13 3.88 -20.79
CA PRO A 353 8.90 4.13 -20.03
C PRO A 353 8.06 2.85 -19.83
N ASN A 354 8.48 1.73 -20.42
CA ASN A 354 7.81 0.44 -20.31
C ASN A 354 8.20 -0.33 -19.04
N ASP A 355 9.26 0.12 -18.36
CA ASP A 355 9.81 -0.53 -17.19
C ASP A 355 9.80 0.38 -15.96
N MET A 356 9.59 -0.25 -14.79
CA MET A 356 9.77 0.37 -13.49
C MET A 356 10.79 -0.44 -12.69
N TYR A 357 11.75 0.26 -12.09
CA TYR A 357 12.83 -0.36 -11.33
C TYR A 357 12.64 -0.09 -9.84
N LEU A 358 12.78 -1.13 -9.04
CA LEU A 358 12.61 -1.08 -7.59
C LEU A 358 13.85 -1.65 -6.92
N ALA A 359 14.23 -1.11 -5.77
CA ALA A 359 15.26 -1.72 -4.93
C ALA A 359 14.85 -1.66 -3.46
N LEU A 360 15.17 -2.72 -2.71
CA LEU A 360 15.00 -2.77 -1.26
C LEU A 360 16.29 -3.28 -0.61
N PHE A 361 16.77 -2.56 0.40
CA PHE A 361 17.88 -2.95 1.24
C PHE A 361 17.66 -2.53 2.69
N GLY A 362 18.00 -3.42 3.63
CA GLY A 362 17.75 -3.23 5.05
C GLY A 362 16.33 -3.61 5.48
N SER A 363 16.03 -3.37 6.75
CA SER A 363 14.85 -3.91 7.45
C SER A 363 13.74 -2.88 7.72
N GLY A 364 14.05 -1.59 7.58
CA GLY A 364 13.17 -0.52 8.03
C GLY A 364 12.05 -0.17 7.06
N GLN A 365 12.11 -0.64 5.81
CA GLN A 365 11.21 -0.24 4.73
C GLN A 365 10.53 -1.44 4.08
N GLY A 366 9.32 -1.22 3.57
CA GLY A 366 8.54 -2.20 2.82
C GLY A 366 8.38 -1.83 1.35
N LEU A 367 8.33 -2.84 0.48
CA LEU A 367 7.88 -2.74 -0.91
C LEU A 367 7.05 -3.98 -1.28
N TYR A 368 5.86 -3.73 -1.78
CA TYR A 368 4.85 -4.72 -2.15
C TYR A 368 4.46 -4.48 -3.61
N ILE A 369 4.52 -5.52 -4.43
CA ILE A 369 4.12 -5.48 -5.84
C ILE A 369 2.77 -6.17 -5.96
N GLY A 370 1.70 -5.37 -5.98
CA GLY A 370 0.34 -5.82 -6.24
C GLY A 370 0.16 -6.30 -7.67
N LEU A 371 -0.45 -7.48 -7.81
CA LEU A 371 -0.78 -8.12 -9.08
C LEU A 371 -2.26 -7.86 -9.41
N ALA A 372 -2.54 -6.81 -10.17
CA ALA A 372 -3.89 -6.42 -10.57
C ALA A 372 -4.10 -6.64 -12.07
N GLU A 373 -5.35 -6.66 -12.53
CA GLU A 373 -5.66 -6.85 -13.95
C GLU A 373 -4.94 -5.82 -14.81
N ASP A 374 -4.08 -6.33 -15.71
CA ASP A 374 -3.29 -5.57 -16.68
C ASP A 374 -2.41 -4.47 -16.05
N ARG A 375 -2.03 -4.56 -14.78
CA ARG A 375 -1.13 -3.59 -14.14
C ARG A 375 -0.37 -4.12 -12.93
N PHE A 376 0.80 -3.54 -12.70
CA PHE A 376 1.44 -3.59 -11.38
C PHE A 376 1.06 -2.38 -10.54
N ILE A 377 0.85 -2.62 -9.24
CA ILE A 377 0.66 -1.57 -8.24
C ILE A 377 1.71 -1.76 -7.16
N VAL A 378 2.72 -0.90 -7.15
CA VAL A 378 3.78 -0.92 -6.14
C VAL A 378 3.36 -0.04 -4.99
N ALA A 379 3.47 -0.53 -3.77
CA ALA A 379 3.22 0.26 -2.57
C ALA A 379 4.23 -0.07 -1.48
N SER A 380 4.56 0.88 -0.60
CA SER A 380 5.37 0.58 0.58
C SER A 380 4.64 -0.21 1.65
N GLU A 381 3.31 -0.31 1.56
CA GLU A 381 2.46 -1.13 2.42
C GLU A 381 1.35 -1.81 1.61
N PRO A 382 0.84 -2.98 2.03
CA PRO A 382 -0.25 -3.67 1.34
C PRO A 382 -1.49 -2.79 1.15
N TYR A 383 -1.73 -1.84 2.05
CA TYR A 383 -2.86 -0.89 2.00
C TYR A 383 -2.93 -0.11 0.67
N GLY A 384 -1.78 0.11 0.01
CA GLY A 384 -1.73 0.77 -1.29
C GLY A 384 -2.18 -0.12 -2.46
N THR A 385 -2.24 -1.45 -2.29
CA THR A 385 -2.61 -2.39 -3.35
C THR A 385 -4.06 -2.88 -3.24
N VAL A 386 -4.58 -3.02 -2.01
CA VAL A 386 -5.86 -3.72 -1.71
C VAL A 386 -7.11 -3.12 -2.35
N GLU A 387 -7.05 -1.87 -2.81
CA GLU A 387 -8.12 -1.30 -3.64
C GLU A 387 -8.30 -2.13 -4.91
N GLU A 388 -7.22 -2.51 -5.60
CA GLU A 388 -7.31 -3.19 -6.90
C GLU A 388 -6.96 -4.68 -6.84
N THR A 389 -6.17 -5.10 -5.85
CA THR A 389 -5.79 -6.50 -5.68
C THR A 389 -5.31 -6.78 -4.26
N VAL A 390 -5.73 -7.93 -3.74
CA VAL A 390 -5.20 -8.48 -2.49
C VAL A 390 -3.95 -9.32 -2.72
N HIS A 391 -3.59 -9.65 -3.97
CA HIS A 391 -2.44 -10.50 -4.27
C HIS A 391 -1.20 -9.63 -4.48
N PHE A 392 -0.12 -9.93 -3.78
CA PHE A 392 1.13 -9.19 -3.91
C PHE A 392 2.37 -10.07 -3.75
N VAL A 393 3.48 -9.63 -4.33
CA VAL A 393 4.83 -10.13 -4.03
C VAL A 393 5.52 -9.11 -3.13
N ARG A 394 6.06 -9.55 -1.98
CA ARG A 394 6.81 -8.70 -1.04
C ARG A 394 8.31 -8.81 -1.32
N LEU A 395 9.02 -7.69 -1.36
CA LEU A 395 10.48 -7.68 -1.43
C LEU A 395 11.10 -7.97 -0.06
N ASP A 396 12.27 -8.60 -0.07
CA ASP A 396 13.11 -8.85 1.10
C ASP A 396 14.42 -8.07 1.00
N GLY A 397 14.66 -7.19 1.97
CA GLY A 397 15.86 -6.35 2.06
C GLY A 397 16.97 -6.90 2.95
N GLU A 398 16.72 -7.99 3.70
CA GLU A 398 17.60 -8.46 4.78
C GLU A 398 18.19 -9.84 4.50
N THR A 399 17.42 -10.75 3.92
CA THR A 399 17.85 -12.13 3.73
C THR A 399 18.82 -12.21 2.55
N PRO A 400 20.07 -12.67 2.77
CA PRO A 400 20.98 -12.96 1.67
C PRO A 400 20.40 -14.05 0.78
N ARG A 401 20.54 -13.91 -0.55
CA ARG A 401 20.19 -15.00 -1.49
C ARG A 401 20.99 -16.27 -1.19
N ASP A 402 22.27 -16.12 -0.84
CA ASP A 402 23.14 -17.20 -0.38
C ASP A 402 23.57 -16.90 1.06
N GLY A 403 23.23 -17.77 2.01
CA GLY A 403 23.57 -17.61 3.43
C GLY A 403 25.08 -17.51 3.70
N GLY A 404 25.93 -17.92 2.76
CA GLY A 404 27.38 -17.75 2.83
C GLY A 404 27.92 -16.40 2.33
N ASP A 405 27.11 -15.59 1.64
CA ASP A 405 27.53 -14.32 1.05
C ASP A 405 26.64 -13.15 1.50
N PRO A 406 27.05 -12.40 2.55
CA PRO A 406 26.34 -11.22 3.01
C PRO A 406 26.18 -10.12 1.95
N ASN A 407 26.99 -10.10 0.88
CA ASN A 407 26.86 -9.12 -0.20
C ASN A 407 25.68 -9.40 -1.13
N SER A 408 25.09 -10.60 -1.03
CA SER A 408 23.87 -10.97 -1.77
C SER A 408 22.58 -10.48 -1.12
N ARG A 409 22.67 -9.66 -0.06
CA ARG A 409 21.53 -9.06 0.64
C ARG A 409 20.88 -7.96 -0.17
N GLY A 410 19.58 -7.83 -0.02
CA GLY A 410 18.76 -6.86 -0.75
C GLY A 410 18.30 -7.39 -2.10
N GLN A 411 17.23 -6.78 -2.60
CA GLN A 411 16.60 -7.17 -3.86
C GLN A 411 16.44 -5.97 -4.78
N VAL A 412 16.72 -6.19 -6.06
CA VAL A 412 16.47 -5.27 -7.16
C VAL A 412 15.44 -5.91 -8.08
N VAL A 413 14.39 -5.20 -8.45
CA VAL A 413 13.31 -5.70 -9.29
C VAL A 413 13.13 -4.79 -10.51
N ARG A 414 12.98 -5.40 -11.68
CA ARG A 414 12.44 -4.77 -12.88
C ARG A 414 11.02 -5.28 -13.10
N LEU A 415 10.08 -4.35 -13.21
CA LEU A 415 8.71 -4.61 -13.63
C LEU A 415 8.56 -4.20 -15.09
N SER A 416 8.13 -5.13 -15.95
CA SER A 416 7.89 -4.87 -17.37
C SER A 416 6.40 -4.79 -17.68
N VAL A 417 6.02 -3.80 -18.49
CA VAL A 417 4.65 -3.62 -18.98
C VAL A 417 4.11 -4.86 -19.71
N GLU A 418 4.95 -5.64 -20.39
CA GLU A 418 4.48 -6.80 -21.18
C GLU A 418 3.79 -7.85 -20.30
N GLY A 419 4.29 -8.04 -19.07
CA GLY A 419 3.74 -8.97 -18.08
C GLY A 419 2.94 -8.33 -16.96
N ALA A 420 2.53 -7.06 -17.11
CA ALA A 420 1.87 -6.31 -16.03
C ALA A 420 0.65 -7.03 -15.46
N GLY A 421 0.64 -7.19 -14.13
CA GLY A 421 -0.39 -7.94 -13.40
C GLY A 421 -0.07 -9.41 -13.15
N THR A 422 1.10 -9.90 -13.59
CA THR A 422 1.50 -11.31 -13.42
C THR A 422 2.95 -11.42 -12.99
N ILE A 423 3.33 -12.52 -12.34
CA ILE A 423 4.73 -12.76 -11.96
C ILE A 423 5.69 -12.86 -13.16
N ALA A 424 5.18 -13.16 -14.36
CA ALA A 424 5.98 -13.21 -15.59
C ALA A 424 6.55 -11.85 -16.02
N GLY A 425 5.95 -10.75 -15.55
CA GLY A 425 6.48 -9.39 -15.78
C GLY A 425 7.49 -8.93 -14.73
N ILE A 426 7.92 -9.81 -13.81
CA ILE A 426 8.81 -9.49 -12.70
C ILE A 426 10.16 -10.18 -12.91
N THR A 427 11.22 -9.39 -13.03
CA THR A 427 12.60 -9.88 -12.94
C THR A 427 13.18 -9.42 -11.60
N ARG A 428 13.65 -10.35 -10.76
CA ARG A 428 14.20 -10.07 -9.43
C ARG A 428 15.66 -10.51 -9.36
N LEU A 429 16.53 -9.64 -8.88
CA LEU A 429 17.96 -9.86 -8.69
C LEU A 429 18.32 -9.63 -7.22
N ALA A 430 19.33 -10.35 -6.71
CA ALA A 430 20.07 -9.92 -5.53
C ALA A 430 21.02 -8.76 -5.87
N TYR A 431 21.55 -8.08 -4.86
CA TYR A 431 22.51 -6.99 -5.06
C TYR A 431 23.86 -7.45 -5.64
N ASP A 432 24.16 -8.75 -5.58
CA ASP A 432 25.28 -9.38 -6.29
C ASP A 432 25.03 -9.51 -7.82
N GLY A 433 23.84 -9.12 -8.29
CA GLY A 433 23.41 -9.17 -9.69
C GLY A 433 22.89 -10.53 -10.15
N ILE A 434 22.81 -11.52 -9.25
CA ILE A 434 22.31 -12.86 -9.58
C ILE A 434 20.79 -12.90 -9.46
N GLU A 435 20.13 -13.51 -10.43
CA GLU A 435 18.68 -13.63 -10.48
C GLU A 435 18.12 -14.52 -9.36
N ILE A 436 17.03 -14.05 -8.76
CA ILE A 436 16.21 -14.78 -7.79
C ILE A 436 14.86 -15.07 -8.46
N PRO A 437 14.54 -16.34 -8.77
CA PRO A 437 13.26 -16.69 -9.40
C PRO A 437 12.08 -16.17 -8.58
N VAL A 438 11.03 -15.72 -9.28
CA VAL A 438 9.73 -15.38 -8.68
C VAL A 438 8.74 -16.46 -9.07
N THR A 439 8.04 -17.02 -8.09
CA THR A 439 7.15 -18.17 -8.24
C THR A 439 5.80 -17.91 -7.59
N ASP A 440 4.82 -18.78 -7.83
CA ASP A 440 3.50 -18.66 -7.19
C ASP A 440 3.56 -18.71 -5.65
N SER A 441 4.58 -19.34 -5.05
CA SER A 441 4.76 -19.33 -3.59
C SER A 441 5.24 -18.00 -3.02
N ASP A 442 5.74 -17.08 -3.86
CA ASP A 442 6.07 -15.72 -3.46
C ASP A 442 4.82 -14.81 -3.40
N VAL A 443 3.68 -15.25 -3.95
CA VAL A 443 2.44 -14.48 -4.00
C VAL A 443 1.67 -14.66 -2.69
N ALA A 444 1.62 -13.60 -1.89
CA ALA A 444 0.83 -13.53 -0.68
C ALA A 444 -0.54 -12.88 -0.94
N VAL A 445 -1.49 -13.15 -0.04
CA VAL A 445 -2.83 -12.56 -0.05
C VAL A 445 -2.96 -11.63 1.16
N ALA A 446 -3.35 -10.38 0.92
CA ALA A 446 -3.66 -9.42 1.96
C ALA A 446 -4.92 -9.84 2.71
N GLU A 447 -4.85 -9.86 4.04
CA GLU A 447 -5.98 -10.16 4.93
C GLU A 447 -6.78 -8.91 5.33
N VAL A 448 -6.52 -7.79 4.66
CA VAL A 448 -7.12 -6.48 4.93
C VAL A 448 -7.81 -5.96 3.68
N THR A 449 -8.94 -5.29 3.86
CA THR A 449 -9.69 -4.63 2.79
C THR A 449 -9.63 -3.11 2.92
N THR A 450 -10.04 -2.39 1.87
CA THR A 450 -10.20 -0.93 1.92
C THR A 450 -11.23 -0.48 2.97
N ARG A 451 -12.21 -1.33 3.30
CA ARG A 451 -13.21 -1.08 4.35
C ARG A 451 -12.58 -1.04 5.74
N ASP A 452 -11.60 -1.90 6.00
CA ASP A 452 -11.00 -2.04 7.32
C ASP A 452 -10.08 -0.86 7.67
N ILE A 453 -9.48 -0.24 6.64
CA ILE A 453 -8.55 0.88 6.77
C ILE A 453 -9.18 2.24 6.42
N ASP A 454 -10.50 2.29 6.21
CA ASP A 454 -11.19 3.54 5.96
C ASP A 454 -11.23 4.42 7.21
N ARG A 455 -10.97 5.72 7.04
CA ARG A 455 -11.06 6.70 8.13
C ARG A 455 -12.50 7.19 8.37
N GLY A 456 -13.39 7.01 7.40
CA GLY A 456 -14.70 7.65 7.39
C GLY A 456 -14.59 9.16 7.48
N ASP A 457 -15.55 9.79 8.16
CA ASP A 457 -15.60 11.24 8.35
C ASP A 457 -14.74 11.74 9.52
N ALA A 458 -13.95 10.87 10.15
CA ALA A 458 -13.12 11.25 11.28
C ALA A 458 -11.95 12.15 10.80
N PRO A 459 -11.63 13.25 11.53
CA PRO A 459 -10.49 14.10 11.20
C PRO A 459 -9.14 13.36 11.24
N HIS A 460 -9.02 12.34 12.09
CA HIS A 460 -7.84 11.49 12.16
C HIS A 460 -8.19 10.10 12.72
N PHE A 461 -7.37 9.09 12.38
CA PHE A 461 -7.57 7.69 12.81
C PHE A 461 -7.68 7.55 14.33
N LEU A 462 -6.91 8.32 15.11
CA LEU A 462 -7.01 8.27 16.57
C LEU A 462 -8.42 8.60 17.09
N LEU A 463 -9.14 9.57 16.49
CA LEU A 463 -10.50 9.88 16.94
C LEU A 463 -11.45 8.76 16.53
N LYS A 464 -11.32 8.25 15.30
CA LYS A 464 -12.08 7.09 14.82
C LYS A 464 -11.94 5.93 15.80
N GLU A 465 -10.71 5.51 16.08
CA GLU A 465 -10.41 4.36 16.94
C GLU A 465 -10.93 4.54 18.37
N ILE A 466 -10.79 5.74 18.96
CA ILE A 466 -11.38 6.06 20.27
C ILE A 466 -12.90 5.92 20.24
N THR A 467 -13.55 6.48 19.21
CA THR A 467 -15.03 6.41 19.08
C THR A 467 -15.53 5.00 18.77
N GLU A 468 -14.73 4.17 18.09
CA GLU A 468 -15.06 2.79 17.75
C GLU A 468 -14.78 1.80 18.89
N ALA A 469 -14.00 2.19 19.91
CA ALA A 469 -13.59 1.32 21.02
C ALA A 469 -14.74 0.52 21.67
N PRO A 470 -15.94 1.09 21.93
CA PRO A 470 -17.06 0.31 22.48
C PRO A 470 -17.53 -0.82 21.55
N ARG A 471 -17.55 -0.58 20.23
CA ARG A 471 -17.91 -1.59 19.23
C ARG A 471 -16.80 -2.63 19.11
N SER A 472 -15.54 -2.20 19.08
CA SER A 472 -14.37 -3.10 19.03
C SER A 472 -14.35 -4.03 20.24
N PHE A 473 -14.59 -3.51 21.45
CA PHE A 473 -14.68 -4.33 22.66
C PHE A 473 -15.80 -5.37 22.59
N ARG A 474 -17.01 -4.97 22.14
CA ARG A 474 -18.12 -5.91 21.94
C ARG A 474 -17.79 -7.00 20.93
N LYS A 475 -17.11 -6.65 19.83
CA LYS A 475 -16.63 -7.63 18.83
C LYS A 475 -15.62 -8.60 19.44
N THR A 476 -14.69 -8.12 20.27
CA THR A 476 -13.66 -8.98 20.90
C THR A 476 -14.25 -10.05 21.83
N ILE A 477 -15.34 -9.76 22.55
CA ILE A 477 -15.98 -10.72 23.47
C ILE A 477 -17.12 -11.52 22.84
N ARG A 478 -17.55 -11.17 21.62
CA ARG A 478 -18.64 -11.82 20.90
C ARG A 478 -18.34 -13.30 20.70
N GLY A 479 -19.30 -14.16 21.06
CA GLY A 479 -19.15 -15.61 20.96
C GLY A 479 -18.15 -16.23 21.93
N ARG A 480 -17.54 -15.44 22.83
CA ARG A 480 -16.53 -15.91 23.81
C ARG A 480 -17.05 -15.96 25.24
N THR A 481 -18.35 -15.73 25.43
CA THR A 481 -19.01 -15.73 26.73
C THR A 481 -20.39 -16.34 26.63
N LEU A 482 -20.76 -17.15 27.62
CA LEU A 482 -22.12 -17.65 27.82
C LEU A 482 -22.74 -16.98 29.04
N THR A 483 -24.06 -16.90 29.09
CA THR A 483 -24.78 -16.50 30.31
C THR A 483 -25.19 -17.73 31.09
N VAL A 484 -24.60 -17.93 32.26
CA VAL A 484 -24.95 -19.02 33.19
C VAL A 484 -25.41 -18.40 34.50
N ASN A 485 -26.65 -18.70 34.92
CA ASN A 485 -27.27 -18.14 36.13
C ASN A 485 -27.25 -16.59 36.19
N GLY A 486 -27.37 -15.92 35.05
CA GLY A 486 -27.33 -14.45 34.97
C GLY A 486 -25.94 -13.83 35.04
N LEU A 487 -24.88 -14.65 35.05
CA LEU A 487 -23.48 -14.21 35.01
C LEU A 487 -22.85 -14.59 33.67
N LEU A 488 -21.99 -13.71 33.16
CA LEU A 488 -21.14 -14.03 32.01
C LEU A 488 -20.03 -14.97 32.45
N VAL A 489 -19.90 -16.10 31.76
CA VAL A 489 -18.81 -17.06 31.93
C VAL A 489 -18.05 -17.20 30.61
N PRO A 490 -16.72 -17.32 30.62
CA PRO A 490 -15.94 -17.52 29.40
C PRO A 490 -16.35 -18.82 28.69
N ASP A 491 -16.49 -18.75 27.37
CA ASP A 491 -16.68 -19.89 26.48
C ASP A 491 -15.61 -19.82 25.40
N LEU A 492 -14.51 -20.53 25.63
CA LEU A 492 -13.31 -20.46 24.81
C LEU A 492 -13.02 -21.84 24.21
N ASP A 493 -12.91 -21.89 22.89
CA ASP A 493 -12.57 -23.09 22.15
C ASP A 493 -11.12 -23.55 22.40
N THR A 494 -10.78 -24.74 21.89
CA THR A 494 -9.43 -25.31 22.03
C THR A 494 -8.39 -24.60 21.16
N PHE A 495 -8.81 -23.77 20.21
CA PHE A 495 -7.90 -22.90 19.46
C PHE A 495 -7.45 -21.71 20.33
N THR A 496 -8.40 -21.03 20.98
CA THR A 496 -8.15 -19.86 21.82
C THR A 496 -7.44 -20.23 23.12
N LEU A 497 -7.84 -21.33 23.77
CA LEU A 497 -7.17 -21.85 24.97
C LEU A 497 -6.94 -23.36 24.83
N PRO A 498 -5.77 -23.77 24.29
CA PRO A 498 -5.45 -25.18 24.06
C PRO A 498 -5.51 -26.05 25.31
N THR A 499 -5.97 -27.28 25.15
CA THR A 499 -6.06 -28.27 26.24
C THR A 499 -4.69 -28.49 26.89
N SER A 500 -3.60 -28.48 26.13
CA SER A 500 -2.24 -28.61 26.65
C SER A 500 -1.87 -27.51 27.65
N ILE A 501 -2.35 -26.27 27.44
CA ILE A 501 -2.14 -25.16 28.37
C ILE A 501 -3.04 -25.33 29.60
N LYS A 502 -4.30 -25.72 29.40
CA LYS A 502 -5.25 -26.01 30.51
C LYS A 502 -4.69 -27.10 31.43
N ASP A 503 -4.20 -28.20 30.86
CA ASP A 503 -3.65 -29.33 31.60
C ASP A 503 -2.39 -28.94 32.38
N ARG A 504 -1.49 -28.14 31.77
CA ARG A 504 -0.26 -27.65 32.43
C ARG A 504 -0.53 -26.64 33.54
N LEU A 505 -1.58 -25.83 33.42
CA LEU A 505 -2.04 -24.96 34.50
C LEU A 505 -2.65 -25.81 35.63
N ALA A 506 -3.50 -26.79 35.30
CA ALA A 506 -4.16 -27.66 36.28
C ALA A 506 -3.18 -28.60 37.03
N SER A 507 -2.13 -29.08 36.36
CA SER A 507 -1.10 -29.91 36.96
C SER A 507 -0.11 -29.13 37.84
N GLY A 508 -0.13 -27.79 37.79
CA GLY A 508 0.86 -26.92 38.42
C GLY A 508 2.23 -26.96 37.74
N SER A 509 2.30 -27.44 36.49
CA SER A 509 3.53 -27.41 35.69
C SER A 509 3.90 -25.99 35.27
N ILE A 510 2.89 -25.15 34.97
CA ILE A 510 3.10 -23.71 34.78
C ILE A 510 3.10 -23.03 36.15
N LYS A 511 4.22 -22.39 36.48
CA LYS A 511 4.41 -21.63 37.73
C LYS A 511 4.62 -20.14 37.48
N ARG A 512 4.93 -19.77 36.24
CA ARG A 512 5.24 -18.39 35.86
C ARG A 512 4.43 -18.00 34.63
N ILE A 513 3.75 -16.85 34.70
CA ILE A 513 3.15 -16.19 33.54
C ILE A 513 3.91 -14.88 33.32
N ARG A 514 4.43 -14.71 32.11
CA ARG A 514 5.11 -13.48 31.68
C ARG A 514 4.33 -12.85 30.55
N VAL A 515 3.74 -11.69 30.82
CA VAL A 515 3.11 -10.88 29.77
C VAL A 515 4.18 -9.96 29.18
N ILE A 516 4.43 -10.07 27.88
CA ILE A 516 5.44 -9.27 27.20
C ILE A 516 4.84 -8.43 26.08
N GLY A 517 5.45 -7.28 25.82
CA GLY A 517 5.12 -6.41 24.69
C GLY A 517 6.07 -5.23 24.62
N GLN A 518 5.80 -4.28 23.73
CA GLN A 518 6.54 -3.02 23.67
C GLN A 518 5.59 -1.81 23.67
N GLY A 519 6.05 -0.69 24.24
CA GLY A 519 5.26 0.55 24.31
C GLY A 519 3.88 0.34 24.94
N THR A 520 2.82 0.79 24.26
CA THR A 520 1.43 0.66 24.73
C THR A 520 1.01 -0.80 24.97
N ALA A 521 1.58 -1.78 24.25
CA ALA A 521 1.28 -3.19 24.47
C ALA A 521 1.82 -3.69 25.83
N ALA A 522 2.99 -3.23 26.25
CA ALA A 522 3.52 -3.51 27.59
C ALA A 522 2.67 -2.85 28.70
N VAL A 523 2.16 -1.63 28.44
CA VAL A 523 1.22 -0.95 29.34
C VAL A 523 -0.09 -1.76 29.48
N ALA A 524 -0.65 -2.23 28.37
CA ALA A 524 -1.82 -3.11 28.38
C ALA A 524 -1.53 -4.40 29.16
N GLY A 525 -0.37 -5.01 28.96
CA GLY A 525 0.05 -6.20 29.71
C GLY A 525 0.15 -5.98 31.22
N THR A 526 0.62 -4.81 31.65
CA THR A 526 0.68 -4.45 33.07
C THR A 526 -0.71 -4.41 33.71
N SER A 527 -1.74 -3.99 32.97
CA SER A 527 -3.13 -3.95 33.45
C SER A 527 -3.72 -5.36 33.72
N LEU A 528 -3.15 -6.41 33.12
CA LEU A 528 -3.59 -7.80 33.34
C LEU A 528 -3.11 -8.36 34.69
N ILE A 529 -2.01 -7.84 35.24
CA ILE A 529 -1.42 -8.34 36.49
C ILE A 529 -2.42 -8.36 37.64
N PRO A 530 -3.07 -7.23 38.04
CA PRO A 530 -3.99 -7.24 39.18
C PRO A 530 -5.20 -8.14 38.95
N VAL A 531 -5.66 -8.27 37.70
CA VAL A 531 -6.80 -9.14 37.36
C VAL A 531 -6.40 -10.61 37.50
N LEU A 532 -5.31 -11.04 36.87
CA LEU A 532 -4.83 -12.42 36.94
C LEU A 532 -4.44 -12.80 38.37
N ALA A 533 -3.77 -11.91 39.11
CA ALA A 533 -3.41 -12.12 40.51
C ALA A 533 -4.64 -12.29 41.42
N SER A 534 -5.79 -11.71 41.08
CA SER A 534 -7.04 -11.91 41.82
C SER A 534 -7.76 -13.23 41.51
N LEU A 535 -7.45 -13.85 40.37
CA LEU A 535 -8.11 -15.05 39.85
C LEU A 535 -7.27 -16.32 40.02
N LEU A 536 -5.94 -16.18 40.11
CA LEU A 536 -4.98 -17.28 40.18
C LEU A 536 -4.50 -17.53 41.61
N ASP A 537 -4.11 -18.77 41.87
CA ASP A 537 -3.50 -19.16 43.14
C ASP A 537 -2.09 -18.52 43.30
N SER A 538 -1.70 -18.23 44.54
CA SER A 538 -0.39 -17.65 44.88
C SER A 538 0.84 -18.46 44.41
N SER A 539 0.65 -19.72 44.05
CA SER A 539 1.67 -20.58 43.44
C SER A 539 2.06 -20.19 42.02
N ILE A 540 1.29 -19.33 41.34
CA ILE A 540 1.59 -18.82 40.00
C ILE A 540 2.07 -17.36 40.10
N GLN A 541 3.31 -17.12 39.67
CA GLN A 541 3.87 -15.78 39.58
C GLN A 541 3.48 -15.11 38.26
N VAL A 542 2.82 -13.96 38.32
CA VAL A 542 2.44 -13.17 37.14
C VAL A 542 3.23 -11.87 37.11
N GLU A 543 3.95 -11.63 36.03
CA GLU A 543 4.70 -10.38 35.81
C GLU A 543 4.47 -9.88 34.39
N ALA A 544 4.52 -8.56 34.20
CA ALA A 544 4.61 -7.93 32.90
C ALA A 544 5.98 -7.29 32.72
N LEU A 545 6.60 -7.50 31.57
CA LEU A 545 7.91 -6.99 31.20
C LEU A 545 7.83 -6.43 29.78
N THR A 546 8.74 -5.52 29.42
CA THR A 546 8.96 -5.28 28.00
C THR A 546 9.61 -6.51 27.39
N SER A 547 9.40 -6.75 26.09
CA SER A 547 10.00 -7.92 25.42
C SER A 547 11.53 -7.92 25.52
N THR A 548 12.14 -6.74 25.40
CA THR A 548 13.60 -6.54 25.55
C THR A 548 14.12 -6.84 26.94
N GLU A 549 13.34 -6.59 27.99
CA GLU A 549 13.74 -6.95 29.36
C GLU A 549 13.75 -8.47 29.56
N LEU A 550 12.78 -9.19 28.98
CA LEU A 550 12.77 -10.65 29.04
C LEU A 550 13.98 -11.23 28.30
N SER A 551 14.15 -10.90 27.02
CA SER A 551 15.22 -11.46 26.18
C SER A 551 16.62 -11.01 26.61
N GLY A 552 16.76 -9.78 27.12
CA GLY A 552 18.05 -9.22 27.55
C GLY A 552 18.52 -9.71 28.91
N PHE A 553 17.60 -9.94 29.87
CA PHE A 553 17.99 -10.07 31.27
C PHE A 553 17.28 -11.18 32.06
N ALA A 554 16.12 -11.68 31.60
CA ALA A 554 15.31 -12.63 32.37
C ALA A 554 15.15 -14.01 31.70
N MET A 555 16.02 -14.34 30.73
CA MET A 555 16.12 -15.67 30.15
C MET A 555 16.77 -16.68 31.11
N SER A 556 16.33 -17.93 31.06
CA SER A 556 16.94 -19.05 31.79
C SER A 556 17.14 -20.26 30.88
N THR A 557 18.04 -21.18 31.27
CA THR A 557 18.31 -22.40 30.51
C THR A 557 17.13 -23.36 30.43
N ASP A 558 16.22 -23.27 31.40
CA ASP A 558 14.94 -23.98 31.41
C ASP A 558 13.82 -22.97 31.67
N MET A 559 12.85 -22.92 30.76
CA MET A 559 11.65 -22.07 30.83
C MET A 559 10.37 -22.91 30.66
N SER A 560 10.46 -24.23 30.84
CA SER A 560 9.34 -25.17 30.67
C SER A 560 8.22 -25.01 31.69
N ASP A 561 8.42 -24.25 32.76
CA ASP A 561 7.41 -23.85 33.75
C ASP A 561 6.79 -22.47 33.47
N MET A 562 7.18 -21.81 32.37
CA MET A 562 6.72 -20.48 31.99
C MET A 562 5.68 -20.52 30.87
N LEU A 563 4.65 -19.68 31.01
CA LEU A 563 3.75 -19.29 29.93
C LEU A 563 4.04 -17.84 29.55
N VAL A 564 4.44 -17.60 28.30
CA VAL A 564 4.60 -16.25 27.76
C VAL A 564 3.31 -15.83 27.03
N ILE A 565 2.79 -14.67 27.39
CA ILE A 565 1.67 -14.00 26.70
C ILE A 565 2.25 -12.79 25.98
N ALA A 566 2.51 -12.93 24.68
CA ALA A 566 2.98 -11.84 23.85
C ALA A 566 1.81 -10.95 23.40
N VAL A 567 1.89 -9.65 23.70
CA VAL A 567 0.90 -8.64 23.30
C VAL A 567 1.52 -7.77 22.21
N SER A 568 0.89 -7.76 21.04
CA SER A 568 1.32 -6.96 19.88
C SER A 568 0.10 -6.60 19.05
N GLN A 569 -0.04 -5.32 18.69
CA GLN A 569 -1.12 -4.87 17.80
C GLN A 569 -0.83 -5.23 16.34
N SER A 570 0.43 -5.10 15.90
CA SER A 570 0.81 -5.35 14.51
C SER A 570 1.18 -6.81 14.23
N GLY A 571 1.49 -7.61 15.25
CA GLY A 571 2.06 -8.95 15.09
C GLY A 571 3.49 -8.97 14.51
N THR A 572 4.07 -7.82 14.21
CA THR A 572 5.36 -7.67 13.51
C THR A 572 6.43 -6.95 14.34
N THR A 573 6.11 -6.56 15.57
CA THR A 573 7.05 -5.86 16.46
C THR A 573 8.31 -6.70 16.68
N THR A 574 9.44 -6.28 16.09
CA THR A 574 10.68 -7.07 16.03
C THR A 574 11.17 -7.56 17.38
N ASP A 575 11.20 -6.67 18.38
CA ASP A 575 11.63 -7.01 19.73
C ASP A 575 10.75 -8.10 20.37
N THR A 576 9.43 -8.03 20.14
CA THR A 576 8.48 -9.01 20.66
C THR A 576 8.64 -10.35 19.95
N ASN A 577 8.69 -10.36 18.61
CA ASN A 577 8.83 -11.60 17.83
C ASN A 577 10.16 -12.29 18.13
N ARG A 578 11.28 -11.57 18.12
CA ARG A 578 12.59 -12.12 18.49
C ARG A 578 12.59 -12.69 19.91
N THR A 579 11.92 -12.03 20.86
CA THR A 579 11.84 -12.56 22.23
C THR A 579 11.03 -13.85 22.29
N VAL A 580 9.93 -13.95 21.53
CA VAL A 580 9.16 -15.20 21.41
C VAL A 580 10.01 -16.31 20.81
N ASP A 581 10.75 -16.04 19.74
CA ASP A 581 11.64 -17.02 19.08
C ASP A 581 12.77 -17.49 20.00
N LEU A 582 13.26 -16.63 20.90
CA LEU A 582 14.30 -16.98 21.87
C LEU A 582 13.79 -17.84 23.03
N VAL A 583 12.50 -17.71 23.38
CA VAL A 583 11.87 -18.48 24.48
C VAL A 583 11.35 -19.85 24.00
N ALA A 584 10.96 -19.95 22.73
CA ALA A 584 10.51 -21.19 22.09
C ALA A 584 11.67 -22.19 21.91
#